data_AF-A0A1V5YM10-F1
#
_entry.id   AF-A0A1V5YM10-F1
#
_cell.length_a   1.000
_cell.length_b   1.000
_cell.length_c   1.000
_cell.angle_alpha   90.00
_cell.angle_beta   90.00
_cell.angle_gamma   90.00
#
_symmetry.space_group_name_H-M   'P 1'
#
loop_
_entity.id
_entity.type
_entity.pdbx_description
1 polymer ?
#
loop_
_entity_poly.entity_id
_entity_poly.type
_entity_poly.pdbx_seq_one_letter_code
_entity_poly.pdbx_strand_id
1 'polypeptide(L)'
;MDRWFDRADALAASGADGAWVLAWFRPNQGTTSAEVYKYAFWNPVPDRDALLSKLAKRIAGSEEAGLHLRRAWGRVSDAIPWSPELPPYFLGPYYLGPSHPIFADPDGGIPACFQAKSEFANHFLTEARGDPEVFGRYYRNMERALLEAVKELDAAAIDVPHRCRAVFEAEDLPTRWFYHTARTHANFYESCMLRNALVRTSNADSKTPQETAEAQKRLERWRAVLEDERENTQAAISTVEKDSRLDVHTTRDGAALEQAADLMHKKLVLLDHELQVFLPSLAEKLVLEK
;
A
#
# COMPACT_ATOMS: atom_id res chain seq x y z
N MET A 1 -3.13 -14.44 6.21
CA MET A 1 -2.52 -15.79 6.31
C MET A 1 -3.46 -16.88 5.81
N ASP A 2 -4.77 -16.75 6.03
CA ASP A 2 -5.79 -17.74 5.65
C ASP A 2 -5.71 -18.10 4.16
N ARG A 3 -5.75 -17.10 3.27
CA ARG A 3 -5.57 -17.31 1.81
C ARG A 3 -4.23 -17.93 1.44
N TRP A 4 -3.20 -17.72 2.25
CA TRP A 4 -1.87 -18.30 2.02
C TRP A 4 -1.84 -19.79 2.36
N PHE A 5 -2.50 -20.19 3.46
CA PHE A 5 -2.75 -21.60 3.77
C PHE A 5 -3.62 -22.24 2.69
N ASP A 6 -4.73 -21.62 2.31
CA ASP A 6 -5.64 -22.17 1.28
C ASP A 6 -4.91 -22.42 -0.06
N ARG A 7 -3.97 -21.53 -0.42
CA ARG A 7 -3.09 -21.73 -1.58
C ARG A 7 -2.13 -22.92 -1.41
N ALA A 8 -1.58 -23.11 -0.23
CA ALA A 8 -0.68 -24.22 0.07
C ALA A 8 -1.42 -25.56 0.05
N ASP A 9 -2.61 -25.59 0.65
CA ASP A 9 -3.50 -26.75 0.68
C ASP A 9 -3.95 -27.15 -0.72
N ALA A 10 -4.37 -26.18 -1.55
CA ALA A 10 -4.70 -26.45 -2.94
C ALA A 10 -3.53 -27.04 -3.75
N LEU A 11 -2.28 -26.63 -3.45
CA LEU A 11 -1.10 -27.20 -4.09
C LEU A 11 -0.82 -28.62 -3.59
N ALA A 12 -0.89 -28.86 -2.28
CA ALA A 12 -0.69 -30.18 -1.70
C ALA A 12 -1.77 -31.19 -2.18
N ALA A 13 -3.02 -30.74 -2.31
CA ALA A 13 -4.14 -31.53 -2.81
C ALA A 13 -4.09 -31.80 -4.33
N SER A 14 -3.15 -31.19 -5.07
CA SER A 14 -3.03 -31.38 -6.52
C SER A 14 -2.50 -32.75 -6.95
N GLY A 15 -2.04 -33.57 -5.99
CA GLY A 15 -1.36 -34.84 -6.25
C GLY A 15 0.16 -34.69 -6.41
N ALA A 16 0.72 -33.50 -6.18
CA ALA A 16 2.15 -33.30 -6.09
C ALA A 16 2.71 -33.89 -4.78
N ASP A 17 3.81 -34.65 -4.85
CA ASP A 17 4.49 -35.21 -3.67
C ASP A 17 5.24 -34.15 -2.84
N GLY A 18 5.36 -32.93 -3.37
CA GLY A 18 6.01 -31.80 -2.71
C GLY A 18 6.14 -30.59 -3.61
N ALA A 19 6.62 -29.48 -3.03
CA ALA A 19 6.87 -28.22 -3.76
C ALA A 19 8.21 -27.63 -3.35
N TRP A 20 9.03 -27.26 -4.34
CA TRP A 20 10.21 -26.44 -4.13
C TRP A 20 9.87 -24.97 -4.38
N VAL A 21 9.78 -24.18 -3.31
CA VAL A 21 9.44 -22.75 -3.39
C VAL A 21 10.71 -21.91 -3.36
N LEU A 22 11.07 -21.31 -4.50
CA LEU A 22 12.18 -20.37 -4.60
C LEU A 22 11.70 -18.93 -4.38
N ALA A 23 12.30 -18.23 -3.44
CA ALA A 23 12.06 -16.82 -3.22
C ALA A 23 12.98 -15.98 -4.11
N TRP A 24 12.44 -15.47 -5.22
CA TRP A 24 13.25 -14.79 -6.24
C TRP A 24 13.60 -13.32 -5.89
N PHE A 25 12.71 -12.58 -5.21
CA PHE A 25 12.88 -11.14 -4.98
C PHE A 25 13.16 -10.76 -3.54
N ARG A 26 12.39 -11.31 -2.59
CA ARG A 26 12.53 -11.03 -1.16
C ARG A 26 12.72 -12.36 -0.45
N PRO A 27 13.71 -12.51 0.45
CA PRO A 27 13.84 -13.73 1.22
C PRO A 27 12.56 -13.95 2.04
N ASN A 28 11.84 -15.03 1.74
CA ASN A 28 10.69 -15.48 2.55
C ASN A 28 11.11 -16.53 3.60
N GLN A 29 12.39 -16.90 3.62
CA GLN A 29 12.95 -17.90 4.51
C GLN A 29 12.84 -17.41 5.95
N GLY A 30 12.31 -18.27 6.83
CA GLY A 30 12.12 -17.93 8.25
C GLY A 30 10.88 -17.07 8.55
N THR A 31 10.05 -16.75 7.55
CA THR A 31 8.76 -16.07 7.79
C THR A 31 7.65 -17.06 8.17
N THR A 32 6.65 -16.59 8.91
CA THR A 32 5.45 -17.37 9.24
C THR A 32 4.73 -17.82 7.97
N SER A 33 4.73 -17.01 6.91
CA SER A 33 4.17 -17.38 5.60
C SER A 33 4.84 -18.63 5.01
N ALA A 34 6.17 -18.71 5.07
CA ALA A 34 6.90 -19.89 4.59
C ALA A 34 6.72 -21.10 5.51
N GLU A 35 6.55 -20.90 6.82
CA GLU A 35 6.28 -21.99 7.76
C GLU A 35 4.89 -22.59 7.54
N VAL A 36 3.85 -21.75 7.43
CA VAL A 36 2.47 -22.16 7.16
C VAL A 36 2.39 -22.99 5.88
N TYR A 37 3.12 -22.61 4.85
CA TYR A 37 3.15 -23.33 3.59
C TYR A 37 3.61 -24.80 3.74
N LYS A 38 4.50 -25.08 4.69
CA LYS A 38 5.04 -26.44 4.92
C LYS A 38 4.01 -27.37 5.56
N TYR A 39 3.19 -26.86 6.49
CA TYR A 39 2.24 -27.68 7.22
C TYR A 39 1.14 -28.25 6.33
N ALA A 40 0.77 -27.56 5.24
CA ALA A 40 -0.21 -28.07 4.27
C ALA A 40 0.25 -29.35 3.54
N PHE A 41 1.55 -29.64 3.52
CA PHE A 41 2.12 -30.83 2.88
C PHE A 41 2.33 -32.00 3.85
N TRP A 42 1.96 -31.86 5.13
CA TRP A 42 2.08 -32.95 6.11
C TRP A 42 0.87 -33.89 6.05
N ASN A 43 1.06 -35.15 6.44
CA ASN A 43 -0.01 -36.14 6.55
C ASN A 43 -0.08 -36.70 7.99
N PRO A 44 -1.19 -36.53 8.72
CA PRO A 44 -2.39 -35.78 8.32
C PRO A 44 -2.14 -34.27 8.20
N VAL A 45 -2.86 -33.62 7.28
CA VAL A 45 -2.86 -32.15 7.19
C VAL A 45 -3.50 -31.61 8.46
N PRO A 46 -2.86 -30.66 9.18
CA PRO A 46 -3.45 -30.09 10.38
C PRO A 46 -4.68 -29.24 10.05
N ASP A 47 -5.61 -29.15 10.99
CA ASP A 47 -6.72 -28.18 10.91
C ASP A 47 -6.16 -26.75 10.79
N ARG A 48 -6.64 -26.02 9.77
CA ARG A 48 -6.14 -24.68 9.43
C ARG A 48 -6.29 -23.72 10.61
N ASP A 49 -7.47 -23.66 11.20
CA ASP A 49 -7.76 -22.63 12.21
C ASP A 49 -7.05 -22.94 13.53
N ALA A 50 -6.92 -24.22 13.90
CA ALA A 50 -6.10 -24.65 15.02
C ALA A 50 -4.62 -24.36 14.81
N LEU A 51 -4.07 -24.63 13.61
CA LEU A 51 -2.68 -24.33 13.27
C LEU A 51 -2.42 -22.83 13.33
N LEU A 52 -3.22 -22.02 12.64
CA LEU A 52 -3.01 -20.58 12.57
C LEU A 52 -3.17 -19.92 13.95
N SER A 53 -4.13 -20.37 14.76
CA SER A 53 -4.28 -19.88 16.14
C SER A 53 -3.06 -20.24 17.00
N LYS A 54 -2.53 -21.47 16.86
CA LYS A 54 -1.31 -21.89 17.57
C LYS A 54 -0.09 -21.06 17.16
N LEU A 55 0.06 -20.77 15.87
CA LEU A 55 1.15 -19.93 15.36
C LEU A 55 1.03 -18.49 15.84
N ALA A 56 -0.17 -17.90 15.78
CA ALA A 56 -0.43 -16.55 16.27
C ALA A 56 -0.10 -16.42 17.75
N LYS A 57 -0.57 -17.36 18.59
CA LYS A 57 -0.23 -17.41 20.02
C LYS A 57 1.28 -17.54 20.26
N ARG A 58 1.98 -18.38 19.47
CA ARG A 58 3.44 -18.54 19.59
C ARG A 58 4.18 -17.24 19.29
N ILE A 59 3.75 -16.52 18.25
CA ILE A 59 4.34 -15.25 17.83
C ILE A 59 4.08 -14.15 18.84
N ALA A 60 2.81 -14.00 19.25
CA ALA A 60 2.40 -12.92 20.14
C ALA A 60 2.78 -13.17 21.61
N GLY A 61 2.97 -14.43 22.02
CA GLY A 61 3.47 -14.80 23.34
C GLY A 61 2.41 -14.89 24.45
N SER A 62 1.16 -14.54 24.16
CA SER A 62 0.01 -14.65 25.06
C SER A 62 -1.24 -15.10 24.29
N GLU A 63 -2.27 -15.56 25.00
CA GLU A 63 -3.55 -15.97 24.39
C GLU A 63 -4.25 -14.76 23.76
N GLU A 64 -4.43 -13.69 24.53
CA GLU A 64 -5.14 -12.46 24.09
C GLU A 64 -4.47 -11.82 22.87
N ALA A 65 -3.15 -11.59 22.91
CA ALA A 65 -2.44 -11.03 21.76
C ALA A 65 -2.45 -11.98 20.55
N GLY A 66 -2.43 -13.29 20.79
CA GLY A 66 -2.54 -14.30 19.74
C GLY A 66 -3.90 -14.30 19.04
N LEU A 67 -5.00 -14.12 19.79
CA LEU A 67 -6.35 -14.00 19.23
C LEU A 67 -6.46 -12.78 18.31
N HIS A 68 -5.95 -11.63 18.76
CA HIS A 68 -5.92 -10.40 17.96
C HIS A 68 -5.04 -10.53 16.72
N LEU A 69 -3.83 -11.11 16.82
CA LEU A 69 -2.98 -11.38 15.66
C LEU A 69 -3.65 -12.32 14.64
N ARG A 70 -4.32 -13.38 15.11
CA ARG A 70 -5.08 -14.30 14.24
C ARG A 70 -6.22 -13.57 13.51
N ARG A 71 -6.93 -12.67 14.19
CA ARG A 71 -7.98 -11.82 13.58
C ARG A 71 -7.38 -10.88 12.54
N ALA A 72 -6.27 -10.22 12.85
CA ALA A 72 -5.55 -9.35 11.91
C ALA A 72 -5.21 -10.10 10.61
N TRP A 73 -4.68 -11.32 10.72
CA TRP A 73 -4.41 -12.16 9.55
C TRP A 73 -5.65 -12.52 8.73
N GLY A 74 -6.80 -12.69 9.38
CA GLY A 74 -8.09 -12.87 8.72
C GLY A 74 -8.50 -11.61 7.96
N ARG A 75 -8.43 -10.45 8.61
CA ARG A 75 -8.73 -9.13 8.00
C ARG A 75 -7.86 -8.82 6.78
N VAL A 76 -6.56 -9.09 6.86
CA VAL A 76 -5.65 -8.97 5.70
C VAL A 76 -6.09 -9.89 4.56
N SER A 77 -6.54 -11.10 4.89
CA SER A 77 -7.01 -12.06 3.89
C SER A 77 -8.32 -11.59 3.22
N ASP A 78 -9.24 -11.03 4.02
CA ASP A 78 -10.50 -10.45 3.55
C ASP A 78 -10.30 -9.17 2.70
N ALA A 79 -9.14 -8.51 2.84
CA ALA A 79 -8.80 -7.34 2.03
C ALA A 79 -8.40 -7.70 0.59
N ILE A 80 -7.81 -8.89 0.35
CA ILE A 80 -7.26 -9.28 -0.95
C ILE A 80 -8.30 -9.28 -2.10
N PRO A 81 -9.54 -9.78 -1.93
CA PRO A 81 -10.59 -9.69 -2.95
C PRO A 81 -10.88 -8.27 -3.48
N TRP A 82 -10.54 -7.23 -2.72
CA TRP A 82 -10.72 -5.85 -3.14
C TRP A 82 -9.63 -5.35 -4.09
N SER A 83 -8.58 -6.12 -4.35
CA SER A 83 -7.60 -5.76 -5.38
C SER A 83 -8.28 -5.82 -6.77
N PRO A 84 -8.43 -4.68 -7.48
CA PRO A 84 -9.22 -4.63 -8.71
C PRO A 84 -8.52 -5.23 -9.93
N GLU A 85 -7.24 -5.57 -9.79
CA GLU A 85 -6.38 -5.96 -10.90
C GLU A 85 -5.23 -6.85 -10.44
N LEU A 86 -4.60 -7.51 -11.41
CA LEU A 86 -3.29 -8.11 -11.19
C LEU A 86 -2.23 -6.99 -11.17
N PRO A 87 -1.48 -6.84 -10.05
CA PRO A 87 -0.46 -5.81 -9.93
C PRO A 87 0.58 -5.89 -11.07
N PRO A 88 0.92 -4.77 -11.71
CA PRO A 88 2.01 -4.72 -12.66
C PRO A 88 3.33 -4.90 -11.93
N TYR A 89 4.30 -5.54 -12.60
CA TYR A 89 5.63 -5.72 -12.03
C TYR A 89 6.36 -4.37 -11.93
N PHE A 90 6.94 -4.11 -10.74
CA PHE A 90 7.85 -2.99 -10.50
C PHE A 90 7.30 -1.59 -10.83
N LEU A 91 6.00 -1.37 -10.73
CA LEU A 91 5.39 -0.14 -11.20
C LEU A 91 4.44 0.43 -10.15
N GLY A 92 4.34 1.76 -10.08
CA GLY A 92 3.33 2.48 -9.31
C GLY A 92 3.39 2.24 -7.79
N PRO A 93 2.28 2.55 -7.10
CA PRO A 93 2.14 2.25 -5.67
C PRO A 93 2.23 0.74 -5.36
N TYR A 94 2.03 -0.14 -6.36
CA TYR A 94 2.18 -1.59 -6.21
C TYR A 94 3.61 -2.01 -5.82
N TYR A 95 4.60 -1.27 -6.31
CA TYR A 95 6.01 -1.54 -6.04
C TYR A 95 6.60 -0.55 -5.03
N LEU A 96 6.34 0.74 -5.20
CA LEU A 96 6.88 1.78 -4.34
C LEU A 96 6.11 1.95 -3.03
N GLY A 97 4.92 1.36 -2.91
CA GLY A 97 4.07 1.51 -1.73
C GLY A 97 3.78 3.00 -1.44
N PRO A 98 3.82 3.41 -0.16
CA PRO A 98 3.72 4.79 0.27
C PRO A 98 4.82 5.72 -0.26
N SER A 99 5.94 5.20 -0.76
CA SER A 99 6.98 6.02 -1.40
C SER A 99 6.59 6.48 -2.81
N HIS A 100 5.51 5.93 -3.41
CA HIS A 100 5.08 6.35 -4.74
C HIS A 100 4.71 7.85 -4.77
N PRO A 101 5.29 8.64 -5.68
CA PRO A 101 5.00 10.07 -5.73
C PRO A 101 3.62 10.36 -6.32
N ILE A 102 2.84 11.22 -5.66
CA ILE A 102 1.60 11.77 -6.21
C ILE A 102 1.90 13.13 -6.81
N PHE A 103 1.88 13.22 -8.14
CA PHE A 103 2.09 14.46 -8.90
C PHE A 103 0.74 15.10 -9.21
N ALA A 104 0.55 16.34 -8.75
CA ALA A 104 -0.62 17.12 -9.09
C ALA A 104 -0.40 17.91 -10.38
N ASP A 105 0.82 18.44 -10.59
CA ASP A 105 1.20 19.11 -11.83
C ASP A 105 1.56 18.12 -12.95
N PRO A 106 0.74 17.99 -14.02
CA PRO A 106 1.05 17.10 -15.14
C PRO A 106 2.23 17.60 -16.01
N ASP A 107 2.52 18.91 -15.98
CA ASP A 107 3.61 19.52 -16.75
C ASP A 107 4.88 19.69 -15.89
N GLY A 108 4.79 19.38 -14.60
CA GLY A 108 5.88 19.45 -13.63
C GLY A 108 6.99 18.44 -13.90
N GLY A 109 8.23 18.85 -13.67
CA GLY A 109 9.38 17.96 -13.73
C GLY A 109 9.36 16.94 -12.60
N ILE A 110 9.39 15.65 -12.93
CA ILE A 110 9.49 14.56 -11.94
C ILE A 110 10.87 14.64 -11.24
N PRO A 111 10.96 14.69 -9.90
CA PRO A 111 12.23 14.72 -9.20
C PRO A 111 13.12 13.52 -9.56
N ALA A 112 14.42 13.75 -9.74
CA ALA A 112 15.37 12.75 -10.24
C ALA A 112 15.39 11.46 -9.41
N CYS A 113 15.16 11.52 -8.10
CA CYS A 113 15.09 10.36 -7.21
C CYS A 113 13.95 9.37 -7.56
N PHE A 114 12.88 9.85 -8.20
CA PHE A 114 11.76 9.02 -8.64
C PHE A 114 11.91 8.55 -10.09
N GLN A 115 12.87 9.09 -10.85
CA GLN A 115 13.07 8.76 -12.26
C GLN A 115 13.77 7.41 -12.49
N ALA A 116 14.04 6.66 -11.42
CA ALA A 116 14.61 5.33 -11.49
C ALA A 116 13.75 4.39 -12.36
N LYS A 117 14.42 3.54 -13.14
CA LYS A 117 13.81 2.65 -14.12
C LYS A 117 14.34 1.22 -13.94
N SER A 118 13.49 0.24 -14.23
CA SER A 118 13.89 -1.15 -14.42
C SER A 118 14.14 -1.45 -15.90
N GLU A 119 14.50 -2.70 -16.23
CA GLU A 119 14.52 -3.17 -17.63
C GLU A 119 13.16 -3.00 -18.33
N PHE A 120 12.09 -2.92 -17.54
CA PHE A 120 10.71 -3.05 -18.02
C PHE A 120 10.00 -1.70 -18.14
N ALA A 121 10.26 -0.74 -17.24
CA ALA A 121 9.63 0.58 -17.24
C ALA A 121 10.20 1.51 -16.15
N ASN A 122 9.76 2.77 -16.17
CA ASN A 122 9.79 3.66 -15.00
C ASN A 122 9.06 2.99 -13.81
N HIS A 123 9.52 3.23 -12.58
CA HIS A 123 8.88 2.66 -11.38
C HIS A 123 7.62 3.38 -10.92
N PHE A 124 7.33 4.57 -11.45
CA PHE A 124 6.17 5.38 -11.06
C PHE A 124 5.10 5.42 -12.16
N LEU A 125 3.93 5.91 -11.77
CA LEU A 125 2.77 6.12 -12.61
C LEU A 125 2.40 7.60 -12.51
N THR A 126 2.13 8.23 -13.65
CA THR A 126 1.57 9.58 -13.73
C THR A 126 0.06 9.55 -13.97
N GLU A 127 -0.45 8.47 -14.55
CA GLU A 127 -1.87 8.26 -14.85
C GLU A 127 -2.38 6.98 -14.17
N ALA A 128 -3.67 6.99 -13.83
CA ALA A 128 -4.37 5.81 -13.34
C ALA A 128 -4.47 4.73 -14.43
N ARG A 129 -4.50 3.45 -14.00
CA ARG A 129 -4.74 2.32 -14.90
C ARG A 129 -6.23 1.96 -14.86
N GLY A 130 -6.75 1.41 -15.96
CA GLY A 130 -8.15 0.99 -16.01
C GLY A 130 -9.13 2.15 -15.80
N ASP A 131 -10.30 1.84 -15.23
CA ASP A 131 -11.30 2.84 -14.84
C ASP A 131 -10.93 3.42 -13.46
N PRO A 132 -10.54 4.71 -13.38
CA PRO A 132 -10.02 5.25 -12.13
C PRO A 132 -11.07 5.31 -11.00
N GLU A 133 -12.34 5.47 -11.36
CA GLU A 133 -13.44 5.56 -10.39
C GLU A 133 -13.72 4.19 -9.79
N VAL A 134 -13.76 3.16 -10.63
CA VAL A 134 -13.93 1.78 -10.17
C VAL A 134 -12.72 1.36 -9.34
N PHE A 135 -11.51 1.54 -9.84
CA PHE A 135 -10.30 1.07 -9.18
C PHE A 135 -10.07 1.83 -7.86
N GLY A 136 -10.28 3.15 -7.85
CA GLY A 136 -10.19 3.98 -6.65
C GLY A 136 -11.15 3.51 -5.56
N ARG A 137 -12.40 3.18 -5.89
CA ARG A 137 -13.36 2.60 -4.91
C ARG A 137 -12.90 1.27 -4.34
N TYR A 138 -12.39 0.39 -5.19
CA TYR A 138 -11.90 -0.93 -4.77
C TYR A 138 -10.69 -0.80 -3.83
N TYR A 139 -9.72 0.05 -4.16
CA TYR A 139 -8.61 0.33 -3.25
C TYR A 139 -9.03 1.01 -1.95
N ARG A 140 -10.05 1.88 -1.97
CA ARG A 140 -10.61 2.43 -0.74
C ARG A 140 -11.30 1.37 0.13
N ASN A 141 -11.99 0.40 -0.48
CA ASN A 141 -12.53 -0.75 0.26
C ASN A 141 -11.42 -1.61 0.87
N MET A 142 -10.35 -1.84 0.10
CA MET A 142 -9.17 -2.57 0.54
C MET A 142 -8.49 -1.88 1.73
N GLU A 143 -8.29 -0.57 1.64
CA GLU A 143 -7.74 0.27 2.71
C GLU A 143 -8.57 0.17 3.99
N ARG A 144 -9.89 0.30 3.91
CA ARG A 144 -10.78 0.12 5.07
C ARG A 144 -10.70 -1.28 5.68
N ALA A 145 -10.63 -2.33 4.86
CA ALA A 145 -10.48 -3.69 5.36
C ALA A 145 -9.13 -3.91 6.07
N LEU A 146 -8.05 -3.31 5.54
CA LEU A 146 -6.72 -3.36 6.15
C LEU A 146 -6.62 -2.53 7.42
N LEU A 147 -7.35 -1.42 7.51
CA LEU A 147 -7.44 -0.63 8.75
C LEU A 147 -7.98 -1.47 9.92
N GLU A 148 -8.96 -2.35 9.67
CA GLU A 148 -9.44 -3.29 10.70
C GLU A 148 -8.34 -4.29 11.11
N ALA A 149 -7.43 -4.69 10.20
CA ALA A 149 -6.28 -5.49 10.58
C ALA A 149 -5.30 -4.72 11.49
N VAL A 150 -5.05 -3.44 11.17
CA VAL A 150 -4.18 -2.57 11.98
C VAL A 150 -4.75 -2.38 13.39
N LYS A 151 -6.08 -2.17 13.52
CA LYS A 151 -6.74 -2.08 14.83
C LYS A 151 -6.57 -3.33 15.68
N GLU A 152 -6.66 -4.51 15.07
CA GLU A 152 -6.41 -5.78 15.78
C GLU A 152 -4.93 -5.88 16.20
N LEU A 153 -3.98 -5.41 15.39
CA LEU A 153 -2.56 -5.39 15.75
C LEU A 153 -2.27 -4.40 16.89
N ASP A 154 -2.90 -3.23 16.89
CA ASP A 154 -2.82 -2.26 17.99
C ASP A 154 -3.35 -2.87 19.30
N ALA A 155 -4.47 -3.61 19.24
CA ALA A 155 -5.02 -4.31 20.39
C ALA A 155 -4.09 -5.44 20.88
N ALA A 156 -3.50 -6.21 19.96
CA ALA A 156 -2.55 -7.26 20.31
C ALA A 156 -1.30 -6.71 21.02
N ALA A 157 -0.76 -5.59 20.53
CA ALA A 157 0.52 -5.04 20.97
C ALA A 157 0.59 -4.74 22.49
N ILE A 158 -0.56 -4.46 23.11
CA ILE A 158 -0.69 -4.20 24.56
C ILE A 158 -0.23 -5.41 25.38
N ASP A 159 -0.55 -6.61 24.93
CA ASP A 159 -0.35 -7.86 25.66
C ASP A 159 0.83 -8.69 25.14
N VAL A 160 1.64 -8.15 24.21
CA VAL A 160 2.83 -8.81 23.67
C VAL A 160 3.99 -8.70 24.68
N PRO A 161 4.49 -9.81 25.26
CA PRO A 161 5.63 -9.78 26.15
C PRO A 161 6.89 -9.29 25.43
N HIS A 162 7.79 -8.61 26.14
CA HIS A 162 9.03 -8.06 25.55
C HIS A 162 9.82 -9.08 24.72
N ARG A 163 9.93 -10.33 25.18
CA ARG A 163 10.64 -11.42 24.46
C ARG A 163 10.02 -11.80 23.10
N CYS A 164 8.75 -11.48 22.87
CA CYS A 164 8.00 -11.81 21.66
C CYS A 164 7.87 -10.61 20.72
N ARG A 165 8.27 -9.41 21.14
CA ARG A 165 8.06 -8.16 20.41
C ARG A 165 8.64 -8.19 19.00
N ALA A 166 9.89 -8.62 18.84
CA ALA A 166 10.52 -8.66 17.52
C ALA A 166 9.82 -9.62 16.53
N VAL A 167 9.31 -10.76 17.02
CA VAL A 167 8.61 -11.73 16.17
C VAL A 167 7.21 -11.23 15.83
N PHE A 168 6.53 -10.57 16.77
CA PHE A 168 5.25 -9.91 16.53
C PHE A 168 5.39 -8.75 15.54
N GLU A 169 6.39 -7.88 15.71
CA GLU A 169 6.69 -6.76 14.81
C GLU A 169 6.97 -7.24 13.37
N ALA A 170 7.55 -8.45 13.23
CA ALA A 170 7.78 -9.05 11.93
C ALA A 170 6.47 -9.41 11.17
N GLU A 171 5.33 -9.49 11.85
CA GLU A 171 3.98 -9.65 11.29
C GLU A 171 3.22 -8.31 11.20
N ASP A 172 3.40 -7.44 12.20
CA ASP A 172 2.75 -6.14 12.31
C ASP A 172 3.20 -5.18 11.20
N LEU A 173 4.52 -4.96 11.06
CA LEU A 173 5.08 -3.94 10.17
C LEU A 173 4.72 -4.17 8.69
N PRO A 174 4.79 -5.41 8.13
CA PRO A 174 4.30 -5.66 6.77
C PRO A 174 2.80 -5.43 6.61
N THR A 175 1.99 -5.68 7.65
CA THR A 175 0.55 -5.43 7.60
C THR A 175 0.26 -3.93 7.57
N ARG A 176 0.96 -3.13 8.40
CA ARG A 176 0.86 -1.66 8.36
C ARG A 176 1.32 -1.09 7.03
N TRP A 177 2.44 -1.59 6.50
CA TRP A 177 2.91 -1.20 5.17
C TRP A 177 1.87 -1.48 4.09
N PHE A 178 1.20 -2.62 4.15
CA PHE A 178 0.15 -2.96 3.19
C PHE A 178 -1.07 -2.04 3.31
N TYR A 179 -1.49 -1.72 4.53
CA TYR A 179 -2.52 -0.70 4.78
C TYR A 179 -2.14 0.65 4.15
N HIS A 180 -0.94 1.16 4.45
CA HIS A 180 -0.47 2.43 3.89
C HIS A 180 -0.37 2.40 2.36
N THR A 181 0.04 1.26 1.79
CA THR A 181 0.08 1.03 0.34
C THR A 181 -1.31 1.13 -0.28
N ALA A 182 -2.32 0.49 0.31
CA ALA A 182 -3.70 0.57 -0.18
C ALA A 182 -4.27 1.99 -0.08
N ARG A 183 -3.93 2.73 0.98
CA ARG A 183 -4.29 4.15 1.13
C ARG A 183 -3.65 5.02 0.05
N THR A 184 -2.37 4.85 -0.23
CA THR A 184 -1.68 5.54 -1.34
C THR A 184 -2.30 5.19 -2.70
N HIS A 185 -2.68 3.93 -2.93
CA HIS A 185 -3.42 3.56 -4.13
C HIS A 185 -4.73 4.35 -4.24
N ALA A 186 -5.56 4.34 -3.20
CA ALA A 186 -6.84 5.04 -3.23
C ALA A 186 -6.66 6.54 -3.50
N ASN A 187 -5.67 7.18 -2.85
CA ASN A 187 -5.36 8.59 -3.03
C ASN A 187 -4.79 8.90 -4.42
N PHE A 188 -3.95 8.03 -4.97
CA PHE A 188 -3.40 8.19 -6.31
C PHE A 188 -4.48 8.15 -7.39
N TYR A 189 -5.36 7.16 -7.33
CA TYR A 189 -6.46 6.99 -8.28
C TYR A 189 -7.44 8.18 -8.23
N GLU A 190 -7.81 8.60 -7.02
CA GLU A 190 -8.68 9.76 -6.82
C GLU A 190 -8.01 11.06 -7.28
N SER A 191 -6.71 11.23 -7.00
CA SER A 191 -5.94 12.38 -7.48
C SER A 191 -5.88 12.45 -9.00
N CYS A 192 -5.69 11.33 -9.70
CA CYS A 192 -5.71 11.30 -11.17
C CYS A 192 -7.06 11.77 -11.73
N MET A 193 -8.17 11.32 -11.13
CA MET A 193 -9.51 11.75 -11.54
C MET A 193 -9.71 13.26 -11.36
N LEU A 194 -9.39 13.76 -10.16
CA LEU A 194 -9.57 15.17 -9.81
C LEU A 194 -8.68 16.06 -10.66
N ARG A 195 -7.39 15.72 -10.81
CA ARG A 195 -6.44 16.41 -11.69
C ARG A 195 -6.99 16.50 -13.11
N ASN A 196 -7.31 15.37 -13.72
CA ASN A 196 -7.68 15.33 -15.13
C ASN A 196 -8.99 16.11 -15.38
N ALA A 197 -9.91 16.11 -14.43
CA ALA A 197 -11.13 16.91 -14.49
C ALA A 197 -10.86 18.42 -14.34
N LEU A 198 -10.03 18.82 -13.38
CA LEU A 198 -9.72 20.22 -13.10
C LEU A 198 -8.85 20.84 -14.20
N VAL A 199 -7.82 20.15 -14.69
CA VAL A 199 -6.97 20.61 -15.81
C VAL A 199 -7.77 20.78 -17.09
N ARG A 200 -8.71 19.86 -17.38
CA ARG A 200 -9.62 20.02 -18.51
C ARG A 200 -10.48 21.28 -18.35
N THR A 201 -10.98 21.52 -17.14
CA THR A 201 -11.83 22.68 -16.85
C THR A 201 -11.03 23.98 -16.93
N SER A 202 -9.79 24.03 -16.42
CA SER A 202 -8.93 25.22 -16.48
C SER A 202 -8.63 25.64 -17.91
N ASN A 203 -8.42 24.67 -18.79
CA ASN A 203 -8.06 24.87 -20.20
C ASN A 203 -9.26 25.19 -21.11
N ALA A 204 -10.50 25.19 -20.60
CA ALA A 204 -11.67 25.55 -21.39
C ALA A 204 -11.74 27.09 -21.62
N ASP A 205 -12.03 27.48 -22.88
CA ASP A 205 -12.11 28.89 -23.33
C ASP A 205 -13.18 29.70 -22.58
N SER A 206 -14.26 29.05 -22.14
CA SER A 206 -15.32 29.64 -21.33
C SER A 206 -15.82 28.64 -20.31
N LYS A 207 -16.17 29.11 -19.11
CA LYS A 207 -16.65 28.29 -17.99
C LYS A 207 -18.02 28.81 -17.54
N THR A 208 -18.98 27.92 -17.41
CA THR A 208 -20.29 28.24 -16.83
C THR A 208 -20.17 28.39 -15.31
N PRO A 209 -21.07 29.15 -14.65
CA PRO A 209 -21.09 29.23 -13.18
C PRO A 209 -21.21 27.86 -12.49
N GLN A 210 -21.89 26.90 -13.13
CA GLN A 210 -22.01 25.54 -12.63
C GLN A 210 -20.69 24.78 -12.70
N GLU A 211 -19.94 24.90 -13.80
CA GLU A 211 -18.61 24.30 -13.93
C GLU A 211 -17.62 24.90 -12.94
N THR A 212 -17.67 26.22 -12.72
CA THR A 212 -16.88 26.91 -11.70
C THR A 212 -17.21 26.38 -10.30
N ALA A 213 -18.49 26.29 -9.93
CA ALA A 213 -18.89 25.76 -8.62
C ALA A 213 -18.48 24.29 -8.41
N GLU A 214 -18.54 23.46 -9.46
CA GLU A 214 -18.11 22.07 -9.40
C GLU A 214 -16.57 21.96 -9.33
N ALA A 215 -15.84 22.81 -10.04
CA ALA A 215 -14.39 22.89 -9.96
C ALA A 215 -13.93 23.26 -8.55
N GLN A 216 -14.61 24.18 -7.86
CA GLN A 216 -14.32 24.52 -6.47
C GLN A 216 -14.42 23.30 -5.55
N LYS A 217 -15.52 22.55 -5.63
CA LYS A 217 -15.71 21.34 -4.82
C LYS A 217 -14.64 20.29 -5.08
N ARG A 218 -14.27 20.11 -6.36
CA ARG A 218 -13.21 19.17 -6.75
C ARG A 218 -11.85 19.61 -6.25
N LEU A 219 -11.56 20.91 -6.27
CA LEU A 219 -10.31 21.47 -5.75
C LEU A 219 -10.19 21.25 -4.24
N GLU A 220 -11.25 21.53 -3.49
CA GLU A 220 -11.32 21.27 -2.04
C GLU A 220 -11.16 19.77 -1.74
N ARG A 221 -11.84 18.92 -2.51
CA ARG A 221 -11.69 17.47 -2.37
C ARG A 221 -10.26 17.02 -2.66
N TRP A 222 -9.62 17.59 -3.67
CA TRP A 222 -8.27 17.22 -4.05
C TRP A 222 -7.24 17.65 -3.00
N ARG A 223 -7.39 18.85 -2.45
CA ARG A 223 -6.61 19.30 -1.29
C ARG A 223 -6.69 18.30 -0.14
N ALA A 224 -7.90 17.85 0.21
CA ALA A 224 -8.09 16.85 1.26
C ALA A 224 -7.42 15.49 0.93
N VAL A 225 -7.41 15.07 -0.34
CA VAL A 225 -6.71 13.84 -0.77
C VAL A 225 -5.18 13.97 -0.65
N LEU A 226 -4.62 15.12 -1.01
CA LEU A 226 -3.17 15.36 -0.86
C LEU A 226 -2.76 15.51 0.61
N GLU A 227 -3.60 16.11 1.44
CA GLU A 227 -3.41 16.16 2.90
C GLU A 227 -3.46 14.74 3.52
N ASP A 228 -4.44 13.92 3.12
CA ASP A 228 -4.54 12.52 3.52
C ASP A 228 -3.29 11.72 3.12
N GLU A 229 -2.76 11.95 1.92
CA GLU A 229 -1.53 11.31 1.48
C GLU A 229 -0.31 11.78 2.26
N ARG A 230 -0.26 13.06 2.62
CA ARG A 230 0.83 13.61 3.44
C ARG A 230 0.87 12.94 4.81
N GLU A 231 -0.30 12.81 5.45
CA GLU A 231 -0.44 12.10 6.72
C GLU A 231 -0.09 10.61 6.59
N ASN A 232 -0.57 9.95 5.53
CA ASN A 232 -0.28 8.55 5.25
C ASN A 232 1.22 8.30 5.08
N THR A 233 1.89 9.15 4.29
CA THR A 233 3.33 9.11 4.04
C THR A 233 4.10 9.32 5.34
N GLN A 234 3.72 10.32 6.13
CA GLN A 234 4.36 10.61 7.41
C GLN A 234 4.26 9.45 8.40
N ALA A 235 3.11 8.78 8.46
CA ALA A 235 2.91 7.61 9.32
C ALA A 235 3.72 6.39 8.84
N ALA A 236 3.81 6.19 7.53
CA ALA A 236 4.51 5.05 6.93
C ALA A 236 6.04 5.09 7.08
N ILE A 237 6.65 6.28 7.23
CA ILE A 237 8.11 6.43 7.43
C ILE A 237 8.57 5.60 8.62
N SER A 238 7.92 5.75 9.78
CA SER A 238 8.29 5.01 11.00
C SER A 238 8.11 3.48 10.86
N THR A 239 7.29 3.03 9.91
CA THR A 239 7.09 1.60 9.62
C THR A 239 8.26 1.04 8.81
N VAL A 240 8.68 1.73 7.75
CA VAL A 240 9.78 1.23 6.90
C VAL A 240 11.14 1.33 7.59
N GLU A 241 11.37 2.35 8.43
CA GLU A 241 12.61 2.52 9.18
C GLU A 241 12.87 1.36 10.16
N LYS A 242 11.80 0.73 10.64
CA LYS A 242 11.87 -0.41 11.59
C LYS A 242 12.05 -1.75 10.91
N ASP A 243 11.83 -1.85 9.59
CA ASP A 243 11.85 -3.11 8.87
C ASP A 243 12.44 -2.96 7.47
N SER A 244 13.73 -3.27 7.35
CA SER A 244 14.48 -3.25 6.09
C SER A 244 13.91 -4.19 5.01
N ARG A 245 13.04 -5.13 5.36
CA ARG A 245 12.35 -5.99 4.38
C ARG A 245 11.33 -5.21 3.56
N LEU A 246 10.88 -4.05 4.04
CA LEU A 246 9.91 -3.19 3.37
C LEU A 246 10.55 -2.20 2.38
N ASP A 247 11.84 -1.91 2.56
CA ASP A 247 12.59 -0.94 1.75
C ASP A 247 12.79 -1.43 0.30
N VAL A 248 12.69 -0.57 -0.70
CA VAL A 248 12.59 -0.94 -2.12
C VAL A 248 13.98 -1.14 -2.73
N HIS A 249 14.46 -2.38 -2.79
CA HIS A 249 15.90 -2.65 -3.02
C HIS A 249 16.37 -2.78 -4.49
N THR A 250 15.50 -2.77 -5.51
CA THR A 250 15.94 -3.15 -6.87
C THR A 250 15.67 -2.11 -7.95
N THR A 251 16.74 -1.68 -8.64
CA THR A 251 16.75 -1.35 -10.08
C THR A 251 17.82 -2.18 -10.80
N ARG A 252 17.69 -2.30 -12.12
CA ARG A 252 18.44 -3.17 -13.05
C ARG A 252 19.97 -3.08 -12.97
N ASP A 253 20.51 -1.90 -12.70
CA ASP A 253 21.95 -1.63 -12.89
C ASP A 253 22.76 -1.71 -11.58
N GLY A 254 22.18 -2.28 -10.53
CA GLY A 254 22.79 -2.32 -9.19
C GLY A 254 22.80 -0.98 -8.46
N ALA A 255 22.28 0.08 -9.08
CA ALA A 255 21.99 1.33 -8.38
C ALA A 255 20.78 1.09 -7.46
N ALA A 256 21.01 1.16 -6.15
CA ALA A 256 19.93 1.18 -5.19
C ALA A 256 19.02 2.39 -5.50
N LEU A 257 17.71 2.17 -5.46
CA LEU A 257 16.82 3.29 -5.16
C LEU A 257 17.31 3.92 -3.84
N GLU A 258 17.09 5.21 -3.68
CA GLU A 258 17.20 5.80 -2.34
C GLU A 258 16.31 5.00 -1.38
N GLN A 259 16.70 4.96 -0.11
CA GLN A 259 15.92 4.23 0.89
C GLN A 259 14.48 4.75 0.87
N ALA A 260 13.52 3.85 1.07
CA ALA A 260 12.10 4.18 1.01
C ALA A 260 11.72 5.34 1.94
N ALA A 261 12.39 5.47 3.09
CA ALA A 261 12.26 6.60 4.01
C ALA A 261 12.71 7.93 3.38
N ASP A 262 13.87 7.95 2.72
CA ASP A 262 14.38 9.13 2.01
C ASP A 262 13.43 9.55 0.88
N LEU A 263 12.96 8.57 0.09
CA LEU A 263 11.96 8.80 -0.95
C LEU A 263 10.67 9.39 -0.38
N MET A 264 10.20 8.90 0.78
CA MET A 264 9.02 9.43 1.45
C MET A 264 9.24 10.84 1.97
N HIS A 265 10.40 11.18 2.52
CA HIS A 265 10.73 12.57 2.87
C HIS A 265 10.71 13.50 1.67
N LYS A 266 11.24 13.07 0.52
CA LYS A 266 11.17 13.83 -0.73
C LYS A 266 9.74 13.96 -1.25
N LYS A 267 8.92 12.93 -1.09
CA LYS A 267 7.49 12.98 -1.39
C LYS A 267 6.74 13.97 -0.50
N LEU A 268 7.09 14.08 0.79
CA LEU A 268 6.48 15.10 1.67
C LEU A 268 6.75 16.51 1.15
N VAL A 269 7.99 16.81 0.74
CA VAL A 269 8.34 18.10 0.11
C VAL A 269 7.56 18.32 -1.18
N LEU A 270 7.39 17.28 -2.01
CA LEU A 270 6.56 17.34 -3.20
C LEU A 270 5.10 17.68 -2.85
N LEU A 271 4.49 16.95 -1.91
CA LEU A 271 3.11 17.18 -1.49
C LEU A 271 2.89 18.59 -0.92
N ASP A 272 3.87 19.11 -0.16
CA ASP A 272 3.83 20.49 0.33
C ASP A 272 3.83 21.50 -0.82
N HIS A 273 4.68 21.29 -1.84
CA HIS A 273 4.66 22.11 -3.05
C HIS A 273 3.32 22.04 -3.79
N GLU A 274 2.74 20.84 -3.95
CA GLU A 274 1.46 20.68 -4.63
C GLU A 274 0.33 21.41 -3.88
N LEU A 275 0.34 21.35 -2.55
CA LEU A 275 -0.64 22.00 -1.68
C LEU A 275 -0.49 23.52 -1.63
N GLN A 276 0.73 24.03 -1.63
CA GLN A 276 1.03 25.44 -1.38
C GLN A 276 1.27 26.27 -2.64
N VAL A 277 1.63 25.63 -3.76
CA VAL A 277 1.98 26.31 -5.01
C VAL A 277 1.03 25.90 -6.13
N PHE A 278 0.96 24.60 -6.43
CA PHE A 278 0.22 24.15 -7.62
C PHE A 278 -1.29 24.33 -7.48
N LEU A 279 -1.90 23.79 -6.42
CA LEU A 279 -3.34 23.90 -6.17
C LEU A 279 -3.84 25.36 -6.14
N PRO A 280 -3.18 26.30 -5.45
CA PRO A 280 -3.52 27.72 -5.54
C PRO A 280 -3.42 28.28 -6.95
N SER A 281 -2.33 28.00 -7.69
CA SER A 281 -2.17 28.48 -9.07
C SER A 281 -3.26 27.94 -10.02
N LEU A 282 -3.75 26.73 -9.76
CA LEU A 282 -4.86 26.14 -10.51
C LEU A 282 -6.19 26.81 -10.15
N ALA A 283 -6.39 27.17 -8.88
CA ALA A 283 -7.56 27.92 -8.42
C ALA A 283 -7.67 29.28 -9.12
N GLU A 284 -6.56 30.01 -9.23
CA GLU A 284 -6.47 31.28 -9.96
C GLU A 284 -6.91 31.11 -11.44
N LYS A 285 -6.39 30.07 -12.12
CA LYS A 285 -6.75 29.75 -13.52
C LYS A 285 -8.22 29.36 -13.69
N LEU A 286 -8.83 28.79 -12.66
CA LEU A 286 -10.25 28.45 -12.64
C LEU A 286 -11.14 29.66 -12.32
N VAL A 287 -10.55 30.84 -12.06
CA VAL A 287 -11.23 32.07 -11.62
C VAL A 287 -12.04 31.82 -10.34
N LEU A 288 -11.47 31.00 -9.46
CA LEU A 288 -12.09 30.61 -8.19
C LEU A 288 -11.75 31.57 -7.04
N GLU A 289 -11.11 32.70 -7.35
CA GLU A 289 -10.83 33.75 -6.39
C GLU A 289 -11.70 35.00 -6.62
N LYS A 290 -12.64 35.19 -5.69
CA LYS A 290 -12.79 36.44 -4.93
C LYS A 290 -13.27 36.12 -3.51
#